data_AF-A1YKG5-F1
#
_entry.id   AF-A1YKG5-F1
#
_cell.length_a   1.000
_cell.length_b   1.000
_cell.length_c   1.000
_cell.angle_alpha   90.00
_cell.angle_beta   90.00
_cell.angle_gamma   90.00
#
_symmetry.space_group_name_H-M   'P 1'
#
loop_
_entity.id
_entity.type
_entity.pdbx_description
1 polymer ?
#
loop_
_entity_poly.entity_id
_entity_poly.type
_entity_poly.pdbx_seq_one_letter_code
_entity_poly.pdbx_strand_id
1 'polypeptide(L)'
;MRGLAAAPSLSHAPAPPSLPALRRRPSPSRRSSKVVSYYALTTPPYKPEALEPYMSKRTVELHWGKHQQDYVDGLNKQLATSPFYGYTLEELVKEAYNNGNPLPEYNNAAQVWNHHFFWESMQPDGGGSPEGGVLQQIEKDFGSFFNFREEFVRSALSLLGSGWVWLVCKSPFTLLLNYMHH
;
A
#
# COMPACT_ATOMS: atom_id res chain seq x y z
N MET A 1 76.44 -43.17 19.56
CA MET A 1 76.91 -44.15 18.56
C MET A 1 75.70 -44.85 17.96
N ARG A 2 75.57 -44.85 16.61
CA ARG A 2 74.83 -45.79 15.73
C ARG A 2 73.32 -45.94 16.01
N GLY A 3 72.39 -46.02 15.07
CA GLY A 3 72.39 -46.24 13.62
C GLY A 3 71.01 -46.83 13.26
N LEU A 4 70.49 -46.42 12.09
CA LEU A 4 69.34 -46.89 11.28
C LEU A 4 68.44 -48.05 11.77
N ALA A 5 67.12 -47.92 11.54
CA ALA A 5 66.36 -48.83 10.67
C ALA A 5 64.96 -48.29 10.32
N ALA A 6 64.48 -48.67 9.12
CA ALA A 6 63.32 -48.15 8.39
C ALA A 6 61.99 -48.87 8.72
N ALA A 7 60.91 -48.33 8.13
CA ALA A 7 59.47 -48.57 8.27
C ALA A 7 58.97 -50.04 8.09
N PRO A 8 57.66 -50.28 8.35
CA PRO A 8 56.80 -50.48 7.18
C PRO A 8 55.46 -49.72 7.19
N SER A 9 54.92 -49.66 5.98
CA SER A 9 53.82 -48.88 5.44
C SER A 9 52.43 -49.15 6.02
N LEU A 10 51.67 -48.07 6.14
CA LEU A 10 50.24 -47.99 6.41
C LEU A 10 49.41 -48.66 5.31
N SER A 11 48.54 -49.61 5.68
CA SER A 11 47.43 -50.07 4.84
C SER A 11 46.25 -49.11 5.04
N HIS A 12 45.82 -48.46 3.95
CA HIS A 12 44.64 -47.60 3.91
C HIS A 12 43.36 -48.43 3.98
N ALA A 13 42.58 -48.27 5.05
CA ALA A 13 41.17 -48.67 5.08
C ALA A 13 40.32 -47.62 4.35
N PRO A 14 39.35 -48.00 3.50
CA PRO A 14 38.47 -47.05 2.81
C PRO A 14 37.48 -46.41 3.78
N ALA A 15 37.25 -45.09 3.61
CA ALA A 15 36.28 -44.34 4.39
C ALA A 15 34.83 -44.80 4.10
N PRO A 16 33.92 -44.79 5.10
CA PRO A 16 32.53 -45.15 4.89
C PRO A 16 31.78 -44.10 4.04
N PRO A 17 30.76 -44.52 3.27
CA PRO A 17 30.02 -43.62 2.39
C PRO A 17 29.18 -42.61 3.17
N SER A 18 29.25 -41.35 2.75
CA SER A 18 28.48 -40.24 3.29
C SER A 18 26.98 -40.43 3.06
N LEU A 19 26.18 -40.39 4.13
CA LEU A 19 24.71 -40.38 4.04
C LEU A 19 24.24 -39.07 3.36
N PRO A 20 23.21 -39.12 2.49
CA PRO A 20 22.70 -37.92 1.85
C PRO A 20 22.02 -37.01 2.88
N ALA A 21 22.37 -35.73 2.85
CA ALA A 21 21.80 -34.71 3.73
C ALA A 21 20.27 -34.62 3.53
N LEU A 22 19.52 -34.88 4.61
CA LEU A 22 18.07 -34.72 4.63
C LEU A 22 17.73 -33.24 4.38
N ARG A 23 17.20 -32.92 3.20
CA ARG A 23 16.72 -31.56 2.88
C ARG A 23 15.57 -31.19 3.82
N ARG A 24 15.83 -30.27 4.76
CA ARG A 24 14.78 -29.62 5.56
C ARG A 24 13.90 -28.78 4.64
N ARG A 25 12.63 -29.17 4.48
CA ARG A 25 11.62 -28.30 3.87
C ARG A 25 11.28 -27.17 4.84
N PRO A 26 11.29 -25.89 4.42
CA PRO A 26 10.71 -24.84 5.25
C PRO A 26 9.19 -24.91 5.14
N SER A 27 8.51 -24.93 6.28
CA SER A 27 7.07 -24.73 6.38
C SER A 27 6.80 -23.26 6.70
N PRO A 28 6.14 -22.48 5.83
CA PRO A 28 5.52 -21.25 6.27
C PRO A 28 4.07 -21.53 6.66
N SER A 29 3.81 -21.42 7.96
CA SER A 29 2.47 -21.22 8.52
C SER A 29 1.86 -19.98 7.86
N ARG A 30 0.90 -20.18 6.95
CA ARG A 30 0.10 -19.09 6.40
C ARG A 30 -1.10 -18.87 7.32
N ARG A 31 -1.06 -17.79 8.12
CA ARG A 31 -2.27 -17.24 8.76
C ARG A 31 -3.34 -17.13 7.67
N SER A 32 -4.54 -17.66 7.92
CA SER A 32 -5.66 -17.48 6.99
C SER A 32 -5.97 -15.98 6.92
N SER A 33 -5.61 -15.34 5.81
CA SER A 33 -6.19 -14.05 5.46
C SER A 33 -7.69 -14.27 5.32
N LYS A 34 -8.51 -13.38 5.93
CA LYS A 34 -9.93 -13.30 5.60
C LYS A 34 -10.00 -12.99 4.11
N VAL A 35 -10.34 -14.01 3.32
CA VAL A 35 -10.46 -13.91 1.87
C VAL A 35 -11.61 -12.95 1.58
N VAL A 36 -11.31 -11.79 1.00
CA VAL A 36 -12.34 -10.91 0.45
C VAL A 36 -12.45 -11.27 -1.03
N SER A 37 -13.55 -11.93 -1.40
CA SER A 37 -13.78 -12.43 -2.76
C SER A 37 -14.11 -11.34 -3.78
N TYR A 38 -14.61 -10.19 -3.34
CA TYR A 38 -14.99 -9.05 -4.19
C TYR A 38 -15.00 -7.77 -3.35
N TYR A 39 -14.68 -6.63 -3.98
CA TYR A 39 -14.75 -5.33 -3.31
C TYR A 39 -16.17 -4.78 -3.36
N ALA A 40 -16.61 -4.15 -2.29
CA ALA A 40 -17.91 -3.49 -2.19
C ALA A 40 -17.72 -1.98 -2.08
N LEU A 41 -18.73 -1.23 -2.54
CA LEU A 41 -18.80 0.19 -2.27
C LEU A 41 -19.07 0.40 -0.77
N THR A 42 -18.08 0.92 -0.05
CA THR A 42 -18.22 1.26 1.37
C THR A 42 -18.93 2.60 1.50
N THR A 43 -19.97 2.67 2.33
CA THR A 43 -20.67 3.93 2.61
C THR A 43 -19.76 4.89 3.39
N PRO A 44 -19.72 6.19 3.07
CA PRO A 44 -18.98 7.17 3.86
C PRO A 44 -19.46 7.18 5.32
N PRO A 45 -18.60 7.56 6.29
CA PRO A 45 -18.94 7.53 7.71
C PRO A 45 -19.92 8.65 8.15
N TYR A 46 -20.55 9.36 7.21
CA TYR A 46 -21.47 10.46 7.44
C TYR A 46 -22.55 10.52 6.34
N LYS A 47 -23.60 11.30 6.61
CA LYS A 47 -24.69 11.52 5.64
C LYS A 47 -24.20 12.33 4.44
N PRO A 48 -24.80 12.18 3.24
CA PRO A 48 -24.39 12.91 2.04
C PRO A 48 -24.35 14.43 2.17
N GLU A 49 -25.29 15.03 2.90
CA GLU A 49 -25.34 16.48 3.16
C GLU A 49 -24.37 16.97 4.25
N ALA A 50 -23.69 16.07 4.96
CA ALA A 50 -22.97 16.44 6.19
C ALA A 50 -21.64 17.19 5.96
N LEU A 51 -21.20 17.32 4.71
CA LEU A 51 -20.01 18.08 4.32
C LEU A 51 -20.34 19.47 3.77
N GLU A 52 -21.61 19.86 3.74
CA GLU A 52 -21.99 21.23 3.38
C GLU A 52 -21.46 22.25 4.42
N PRO A 53 -21.02 23.45 4.00
CA PRO A 53 -21.11 24.01 2.65
C PRO A 53 -19.89 23.68 1.76
N TYR A 54 -18.93 22.88 2.22
CA TYR A 54 -17.67 22.65 1.51
C TYR A 54 -17.78 21.64 0.36
N MET A 55 -18.67 20.65 0.51
CA MET A 55 -19.04 19.73 -0.55
C MET A 55 -20.54 19.51 -0.55
N SER A 56 -21.18 19.78 -1.69
CA SER A 56 -22.64 19.63 -1.81
C SER A 56 -23.07 18.17 -1.68
N LYS A 57 -24.28 17.94 -1.15
CA LYS A 57 -24.92 16.61 -1.17
C LYS A 57 -24.87 15.96 -2.55
N ARG A 58 -25.17 16.73 -3.60
CA ARG A 58 -25.18 16.23 -4.98
C ARG A 58 -23.81 15.73 -5.42
N THR A 59 -22.74 16.43 -5.02
CA THR A 59 -21.36 16.02 -5.30
C THR A 59 -21.07 14.70 -4.61
N VAL A 60 -21.40 14.54 -3.33
CA VAL A 60 -21.18 13.28 -2.60
C VAL A 60 -21.93 12.13 -3.25
N GLU A 61 -23.22 12.30 -3.55
CA GLU A 61 -24.05 11.26 -4.18
C GLU A 61 -23.51 10.81 -5.54
N LEU A 62 -22.99 11.73 -6.35
CA LEU A 62 -22.39 11.38 -7.65
C LEU A 62 -21.00 10.79 -7.51
N HIS A 63 -20.14 11.39 -6.68
CA HIS A 63 -18.74 11.00 -6.54
C HIS A 63 -18.61 9.64 -5.87
N TRP A 64 -19.31 9.43 -4.75
CA TRP A 64 -19.36 8.13 -4.09
C TRP A 64 -20.30 7.17 -4.83
N GLY A 65 -21.57 7.55 -5.01
CA GLY A 65 -22.61 6.61 -5.45
C GLY A 65 -22.53 6.21 -6.93
N LYS A 66 -21.85 7.01 -7.78
CA LYS A 66 -21.65 6.69 -9.19
C LYS A 66 -20.19 6.47 -9.54
N HIS A 67 -19.33 7.47 -9.35
CA HIS A 67 -17.95 7.39 -9.84
C HIS A 67 -17.13 6.31 -9.12
N GLN A 68 -17.21 6.23 -7.78
CA GLN A 68 -16.55 5.15 -7.05
C GLN A 68 -17.19 3.78 -7.33
N GLN A 69 -18.52 3.71 -7.49
CA GLN A 69 -19.20 2.47 -7.90
C GLN A 69 -18.69 1.96 -9.25
N ASP A 70 -18.52 2.83 -10.25
CA ASP A 70 -18.00 2.47 -11.57
C ASP A 70 -16.59 1.86 -11.46
N TYR A 71 -15.73 2.38 -10.57
CA TYR A 71 -14.41 1.78 -10.28
C TYR A 71 -14.51 0.42 -9.58
N VAL A 72 -15.41 0.27 -8.61
CA VAL A 72 -15.64 -1.02 -7.91
C VAL A 72 -16.11 -2.09 -8.91
N ASP A 73 -17.09 -1.76 -9.76
CA ASP A 73 -17.62 -2.67 -10.76
C ASP A 73 -16.56 -3.02 -11.82
N GLY A 74 -15.79 -2.03 -12.27
CA GLY A 74 -14.67 -2.22 -13.19
C GLY A 74 -13.60 -3.15 -12.62
N LEU A 75 -13.21 -2.93 -11.37
CA LEU A 75 -12.24 -3.76 -10.66
C LEU A 75 -12.72 -5.21 -10.53
N ASN A 76 -13.96 -5.39 -10.07
CA ASN A 76 -14.55 -6.71 -9.87
C ASN A 76 -14.65 -7.50 -11.19
N LYS A 77 -14.92 -6.82 -12.32
CA LYS A 77 -14.88 -7.43 -13.66
C LYS A 77 -13.49 -7.91 -14.04
N GLN A 78 -12.46 -7.09 -13.79
CA GLN A 78 -11.06 -7.47 -14.08
C GLN A 78 -10.61 -8.66 -13.21
N LEU A 79 -11.04 -8.70 -11.95
CA LEU A 79 -10.64 -9.74 -11.00
C LEU A 79 -11.24 -11.11 -11.28
N ALA A 80 -12.35 -11.19 -12.04
CA ALA A 80 -13.02 -12.45 -12.34
C ALA A 80 -12.11 -13.50 -13.00
N THR A 81 -11.07 -13.07 -13.70
CA THR A 81 -10.08 -13.95 -14.34
C THR A 81 -8.64 -13.65 -13.90
N SER A 82 -8.46 -12.86 -12.84
CA SER A 82 -7.15 -12.37 -12.41
C SER A 82 -6.51 -13.30 -11.38
N PRO A 83 -5.17 -13.46 -11.38
CA PRO A 83 -4.46 -14.17 -10.32
C PRO A 83 -4.54 -13.46 -8.96
N PHE A 84 -5.01 -12.21 -8.92
CA PHE A 84 -5.12 -11.41 -7.69
C PHE A 84 -6.42 -11.64 -6.91
N TYR A 85 -7.24 -12.60 -7.32
CA TYR A 85 -8.45 -12.95 -6.60
C TYR A 85 -8.16 -13.28 -5.12
N GLY A 86 -8.87 -12.64 -4.20
CA GLY A 86 -8.73 -12.84 -2.76
C GLY A 86 -7.64 -12.00 -2.09
N TYR A 87 -6.96 -11.12 -2.82
CA TYR A 87 -6.06 -10.12 -2.23
C TYR A 87 -6.87 -9.08 -1.44
N THR A 88 -6.28 -8.51 -0.39
CA THR A 88 -6.78 -7.25 0.15
C THR A 88 -6.54 -6.09 -0.82
N LEU A 89 -7.26 -4.98 -0.67
CA LEU A 89 -7.13 -3.85 -1.59
C LEU A 89 -5.71 -3.27 -1.57
N GLU A 90 -5.11 -3.16 -0.39
CA GLU A 90 -3.73 -2.69 -0.20
C GLU A 90 -2.70 -3.62 -0.83
N GLU A 91 -2.87 -4.94 -0.70
CA GLU A 91 -2.00 -5.92 -1.36
C GLU A 91 -2.14 -5.81 -2.89
N LEU A 92 -3.38 -5.72 -3.39
CA LEU A 92 -3.66 -5.58 -4.81
C LEU A 92 -3.04 -4.31 -5.39
N VAL A 93 -3.22 -3.14 -4.75
CA VAL A 93 -2.63 -1.88 -5.24
C VAL A 93 -1.10 -1.99 -5.35
N LYS A 94 -0.44 -2.57 -4.35
CA LYS A 94 1.02 -2.73 -4.34
C LYS A 94 1.51 -3.68 -5.43
N GLU A 95 0.84 -4.82 -5.57
CA GLU A 95 1.22 -5.88 -6.50
C GLU A 95 0.90 -5.49 -7.94
N ALA A 96 -0.27 -4.88 -8.18
CA ALA A 96 -0.67 -4.38 -9.48
C ALA A 96 0.15 -3.15 -9.93
N TYR A 97 0.73 -2.36 -9.02
CA TYR A 97 1.68 -1.29 -9.39
C TYR A 97 2.93 -1.85 -10.07
N ASN A 98 3.32 -3.09 -9.73
CA ASN A 98 4.34 -3.87 -10.40
C ASN A 98 5.63 -3.07 -10.67
N ASN A 99 6.20 -2.51 -9.60
CA ASN A 99 7.45 -1.74 -9.62
C ASN A 99 7.46 -0.59 -10.65
N GLY A 100 6.32 0.08 -10.84
CA GLY A 100 6.19 1.19 -11.79
C GLY A 100 5.82 0.78 -13.21
N ASN A 101 5.46 -0.49 -13.44
CA ASN A 101 4.89 -0.99 -14.69
C ASN A 101 3.47 -1.53 -14.45
N PRO A 102 2.47 -0.65 -14.24
CA PRO A 102 1.18 -1.04 -13.72
C PRO A 102 0.46 -2.09 -14.57
N LEU A 103 -0.14 -3.07 -13.90
CA LEU A 103 -1.01 -4.07 -14.49
C LEU A 103 -2.42 -3.52 -14.73
N PRO A 104 -3.25 -4.15 -15.57
CA PRO A 104 -4.59 -3.64 -15.93
C PRO A 104 -5.50 -3.33 -14.73
N GLU A 105 -5.37 -4.09 -13.64
CA GLU A 105 -6.15 -3.94 -12.41
C GLU A 105 -5.76 -2.68 -11.61
N TYR A 106 -4.53 -2.17 -11.80
CA TYR A 106 -3.96 -1.13 -10.94
C TYR A 106 -4.83 0.13 -10.89
N ASN A 107 -5.29 0.63 -12.03
CA ASN A 107 -6.01 1.90 -12.06
C ASN A 107 -7.32 1.81 -11.26
N ASN A 108 -8.14 0.78 -11.49
CA ASN A 108 -9.37 0.62 -10.73
C ASN A 108 -9.09 0.31 -9.24
N ALA A 109 -8.09 -0.52 -8.93
CA ALA A 109 -7.70 -0.81 -7.55
C ALA A 109 -7.25 0.44 -6.80
N ALA A 110 -6.37 1.24 -7.41
CA ALA A 110 -5.91 2.50 -6.86
C ALA A 110 -7.07 3.48 -6.67
N GLN A 111 -7.99 3.59 -7.63
CA GLN A 111 -9.13 4.49 -7.49
C GLN A 111 -10.12 4.04 -6.41
N VAL A 112 -10.41 2.75 -6.27
CA VAL A 112 -11.23 2.26 -5.15
C VAL A 112 -10.57 2.62 -3.81
N TRP A 113 -9.26 2.42 -3.71
CA TRP A 113 -8.51 2.71 -2.48
C TRP A 113 -8.46 4.23 -2.19
N ASN A 114 -8.13 5.04 -3.19
CA ASN A 114 -8.03 6.49 -3.10
C ASN A 114 -9.35 7.11 -2.61
N HIS A 115 -10.48 6.68 -3.19
CA HIS A 115 -11.79 7.20 -2.80
C HIS A 115 -12.20 6.72 -1.40
N HIS A 116 -11.91 5.47 -1.03
CA HIS A 116 -12.16 5.02 0.34
C HIS A 116 -11.39 5.87 1.35
N PHE A 117 -10.09 6.08 1.12
CA PHE A 117 -9.28 6.94 1.97
C PHE A 117 -9.76 8.40 2.01
N PHE A 118 -10.21 8.93 0.87
CA PHE A 118 -10.75 10.29 0.75
C PHE A 118 -11.96 10.50 1.66
N TRP A 119 -12.93 9.58 1.64
CA TRP A 119 -14.14 9.70 2.46
C TRP A 119 -13.84 9.56 3.96
N GLU A 120 -12.90 8.68 4.33
CA GLU A 120 -12.45 8.49 5.72
C GLU A 120 -11.62 9.68 6.25
N SER A 121 -11.03 10.48 5.35
CA SER A 121 -10.22 11.66 5.69
C SER A 121 -11.05 12.93 5.92
N MET A 122 -12.36 12.87 5.71
CA MET A 122 -13.27 13.99 5.89
C MET A 122 -14.23 13.71 7.04
N GLN A 123 -14.75 14.77 7.64
CA GLN A 123 -15.79 14.68 8.66
C GLN A 123 -16.66 15.94 8.67
N PRO A 124 -17.92 15.84 9.12
CA PRO A 124 -18.75 17.02 9.43
C PRO A 124 -18.05 17.89 10.48
N ASP A 125 -18.14 19.21 10.32
CA ASP A 125 -17.51 20.19 11.23
C ASP A 125 -15.99 20.00 11.40
N GLY A 126 -15.33 19.37 10.42
CA GLY A 126 -13.88 19.20 10.40
C GLY A 126 -13.11 20.48 10.08
N GLY A 127 -11.81 20.33 9.86
CA GLY A 127 -10.89 21.45 9.68
C GLY A 127 -10.15 21.80 10.97
N GLY A 128 -9.71 23.06 11.08
CA GLY A 128 -8.78 23.47 12.13
C GLY A 128 -7.35 23.00 11.86
N SER A 129 -6.52 23.04 12.91
CA SER A 129 -5.16 22.50 12.85
C SER A 129 -5.14 21.04 13.31
N PRO A 130 -4.30 20.17 12.73
CA PRO A 130 -4.09 18.83 13.26
C PRO A 130 -3.51 18.91 14.67
N GLU A 131 -3.56 17.80 15.38
CA GLU A 131 -3.06 17.70 16.76
C GLU A 131 -1.98 16.61 16.90
N GLY A 132 -1.30 16.61 18.04
CA GLY A 132 -0.38 15.55 18.43
C GLY A 132 0.79 15.34 17.45
N GLY A 133 1.17 14.08 17.26
CA GLY A 133 2.34 13.71 16.47
C GLY A 133 2.27 14.14 15.00
N VAL A 134 1.05 14.27 14.44
CA VAL A 134 0.87 14.73 13.06
C VAL A 134 1.25 16.21 12.94
N LEU A 135 0.77 17.06 13.83
CA LEU A 135 1.15 18.48 13.85
C LEU A 135 2.66 18.65 14.05
N GLN A 136 3.22 17.94 15.03
CA GLN A 136 4.66 18.00 15.32
C GLN A 136 5.51 17.62 14.10
N GLN A 137 5.11 16.59 13.38
CA GLN A 137 5.83 16.17 12.18
C GLN A 137 5.64 17.16 11.02
N ILE A 138 4.45 17.74 10.86
CA ILE A 138 4.21 18.80 9.87
C ILE A 138 5.07 20.02 10.15
N GLU A 139 5.11 20.49 11.39
CA GLU A 139 5.94 21.65 11.78
C GLU A 139 7.43 21.36 11.61
N LYS A 140 7.86 20.12 11.86
CA LYS A 140 9.24 19.70 11.61
C LYS A 140 9.62 19.70 10.13
N ASP A 141 8.76 19.18 9.25
CA ASP A 141 9.11 19.00 7.83
C ASP A 141 8.76 20.22 6.95
N PHE A 142 7.74 21.00 7.32
CA PHE A 142 7.25 22.17 6.56
C PHE A 142 7.47 23.51 7.29
N GLY A 143 8.00 23.48 8.51
CA GLY A 143 8.24 24.65 9.35
C GLY A 143 7.00 25.17 10.10
N SER A 144 5.80 25.02 9.53
CA SER A 144 4.53 25.31 10.21
C SER A 144 3.35 24.63 9.50
N PHE A 145 2.22 24.44 10.20
CA PHE A 145 0.98 24.00 9.57
C PHE A 145 0.49 24.96 8.47
N PHE A 146 0.71 26.28 8.66
CA PHE A 146 0.38 27.28 7.66
C PHE A 146 1.17 27.07 6.35
N ASN A 147 2.49 26.89 6.45
CA ASN A 147 3.34 26.62 5.29
C ASN A 147 2.92 25.34 4.58
N PHE A 148 2.69 24.26 5.34
CA PHE A 148 2.17 23.02 4.77
C PHE A 148 0.87 23.24 3.99
N ARG A 149 -0.10 23.98 4.56
CA ARG A 149 -1.38 24.25 3.89
C ARG A 149 -1.18 25.01 2.58
N GLU A 150 -0.35 26.06 2.60
CA GLU A 150 -0.05 26.86 1.40
C GLU A 150 0.63 26.00 0.32
N GLU A 151 1.57 25.14 0.71
CA GLU A 151 2.21 24.21 -0.22
C GLU A 151 1.24 23.17 -0.77
N PHE A 152 0.40 22.56 0.09
CA PHE A 152 -0.59 21.56 -0.32
C PHE A 152 -1.62 22.16 -1.29
N VAL A 153 -2.11 23.37 -1.04
CA VAL A 153 -3.04 24.07 -1.94
C VAL A 153 -2.35 24.41 -3.27
N ARG A 154 -1.12 24.94 -3.22
CA ARG A 154 -0.34 25.23 -4.44
C ARG A 154 -0.12 23.96 -5.28
N SER A 155 0.22 22.86 -4.62
CA SER A 155 0.36 21.53 -5.22
C SER A 155 -0.93 21.08 -5.91
N ALA A 156 -2.08 21.22 -5.25
CA ALA A 156 -3.37 20.82 -5.81
C ALA A 156 -3.76 21.68 -7.02
N LEU A 157 -3.52 23.00 -6.96
CA LEU A 157 -3.84 23.92 -8.06
C LEU A 157 -2.90 23.79 -9.26
N SER A 158 -1.69 23.26 -9.08
CA SER A 158 -0.71 23.08 -10.15
C SER A 158 -0.88 21.75 -10.91
N LEU A 159 -1.75 20.86 -10.43
CA LEU A 159 -1.97 19.57 -11.06
C LEU A 159 -2.77 19.73 -12.35
N LEU A 160 -2.14 19.44 -13.49
CA LEU A 160 -2.80 19.46 -14.79
C LEU A 160 -3.47 18.11 -15.04
N GLY A 161 -4.77 18.13 -15.37
CA GLY A 161 -5.56 16.94 -15.63
C GLY A 161 -6.17 16.33 -14.36
N SER A 162 -6.52 15.05 -14.43
CA SER A 162 -7.09 14.33 -13.28
C SER A 162 -5.98 13.75 -12.41
N GLY A 163 -6.11 13.86 -11.09
CA GLY A 163 -5.13 13.31 -10.15
C GLY A 163 -5.41 13.66 -8.69
N TRP A 164 -4.45 13.29 -7.84
CA TRP A 164 -4.48 13.51 -6.39
C TRP A 164 -3.21 14.16 -5.89
N VAL A 165 -3.34 14.92 -4.80
CA VAL A 165 -2.23 15.37 -3.96
C VAL A 165 -2.29 14.66 -2.62
N TRP A 166 -1.15 14.16 -2.18
CA TRP A 166 -1.02 13.35 -0.98
C TRP A 166 -0.01 13.96 -0.02
N LEU A 167 -0.36 14.00 1.27
CA LEU A 167 0.61 14.09 2.35
C LEU A 167 1.07 12.66 2.69
N VAL A 168 2.34 12.34 2.41
CA VAL A 168 2.88 10.99 2.57
C VAL A 168 3.95 10.98 3.65
N CYS A 169 3.87 10.01 4.57
CA CYS A 169 4.95 9.73 5.52
C CYS A 169 5.92 8.70 4.92
N LYS A 170 7.17 9.10 4.70
CA LYS A 170 8.27 8.25 4.27
C LYS A 170 9.14 7.84 5.45
N SER A 171 9.57 6.58 5.45
CA SER A 171 10.47 6.04 6.48
C SER A 171 11.81 6.80 6.54
N PRO A 172 12.38 7.08 7.73
CA PRO A 172 11.84 6.69 9.03
C PRO A 172 10.63 7.52 9.46
N PHE A 173 10.64 8.85 9.32
CA PHE A 173 9.49 9.74 9.61
C PHE A 173 9.72 11.10 8.95
N THR A 174 9.46 11.19 7.64
CA THR A 174 9.51 12.44 6.87
C THR A 174 8.23 12.57 6.06
N LEU A 175 7.50 13.65 6.28
CA LEU A 175 6.36 14.04 5.48
C LEU A 175 6.81 14.74 4.20
N LEU A 176 6.17 14.39 3.10
CA LEU A 176 6.36 15.03 1.80
C LEU A 176 5.04 15.07 1.03
N LEU A 177 4.94 16.05 0.13
CA LEU A 177 3.84 16.12 -0.82
C LEU A 177 4.16 15.26 -2.05
N ASN A 178 3.23 14.39 -2.43
CA ASN A 178 3.34 13.57 -3.63
C ASN A 178 2.11 13.73 -4.51
N TYR A 179 2.28 13.45 -5.81
CA TYR A 179 1.24 13.61 -6.83
C TYR A 179 1.03 12.28 -7.55
N MET A 180 -0.22 12.00 -7.87
CA MET A 180 -0.60 10.87 -8.71
C MET A 180 -1.52 11.39 -9.81
N HIS A 181 -1.13 11.19 -11.07
CA HIS A 181 -2.02 11.40 -12.20
C HIS A 181 -2.83 10.14 -12.49
N HIS A 182 -4.03 10.33 -13.04
CA HIS A 182 -4.86 9.25 -13.60
C HIS A 182 -4.72 9.17 -15.11
#